data_AF-A0A182SJY7-F1
#
_entry.id   AF-A0A182SJY7-F1
#
_cell.length_a   1.000
_cell.length_b   1.000
_cell.length_c   1.000
_cell.angle_alpha   90.00
_cell.angle_beta   90.00
_cell.angle_gamma   90.00
#
_symmetry.space_group_name_H-M   'P 1'
#
loop_
_entity.id
_entity.type
_entity.pdbx_description
1 polymer ?
#
loop_
_entity_poly.entity_id
_entity_poly.type
_entity_poly.pdbx_seq_one_letter_code
_entity_poly.pdbx_strand_id
1 'polypeptide(L)'
;MGPLTVVAMHLLLLAATVAGAGEESRLVCYFTNWSPDRGGEYAFNVNDIPVDLCTHITYTFAGVDEHTFELKPTNRKYDILQQGYEKFANLKKANPELKLSLAVGGWAHGGEPFQKMAATLTGREVFIASVIEFLKRYDFDGIEIVWLWPGSPDRGGTTSDKDNLYLLIAELRSAFREAGYEGWEVVVQVPLDRYRIDLGYHQSQLCRVANFVYVTGYDLRGSWNGFTDVHSPMNNRVFDTGALKDLNVKGGIQHWIKNGCPASKIVLGVPLFGRTYTLQNSEEHGLAAPISGSGSPGPYTAEGGYRGYFEICDEMKNSQWTIDWDERGLCPYAYRDNQWVGYENDISLTEKANFAKFQGLAGMYAFSLDLDDYRGKCGAPYPLLSALRKAYKPKKLCSMDDEQDFALFLAETRFVCHYTTWSRDRPDEGSFQINDIPGNLCSHVVYNFLGVNETSYQLELLQPEYDIDERGLERFAALKDQYPHLKLLIAVGGWAHGGARFSEMAKFRTRRNQFIGSVMKFLHQYRLDGIELVWLYPGNFDRGGAVEDKDTFLYLVSELSKVIRDESKQWEVVIQVPVDISRMAVGYHQEELCAAADYV
;
A
#
# COMPACT_ATOMS: atom_id res chain seq x y z
N MET A 1 33.76 -28.26 43.60
CA MET A 1 32.79 -28.30 42.48
C MET A 1 31.50 -27.75 43.02
N GLY A 2 31.06 -26.58 42.54
CA GLY A 2 29.88 -25.88 43.04
C GLY A 2 29.26 -25.03 41.93
N PRO A 3 27.95 -25.14 41.67
CA PRO A 3 27.32 -24.71 40.43
C PRO A 3 26.87 -23.24 40.53
N LEU A 4 27.79 -22.29 40.43
CA LEU A 4 27.43 -20.86 40.45
C LEU A 4 28.20 -19.99 39.44
N THR A 5 29.11 -20.58 38.66
CA THR A 5 29.93 -19.85 37.67
C THR A 5 29.58 -20.15 36.21
N VAL A 6 28.56 -20.98 35.93
CA VAL A 6 28.17 -21.34 34.55
C VAL A 6 26.92 -20.58 34.06
N VAL A 7 26.16 -19.93 34.94
CA VAL A 7 24.92 -19.21 34.55
C VAL A 7 25.21 -17.80 34.02
N ALA A 8 26.34 -17.18 34.37
CA ALA A 8 26.68 -15.83 33.92
C ALA A 8 27.19 -15.75 32.47
N MET A 9 27.53 -16.89 31.84
CA MET A 9 28.10 -16.93 30.48
C MET A 9 27.10 -17.40 29.41
N HIS A 10 25.86 -17.71 29.80
CA HIS A 10 24.76 -18.02 28.88
C HIS A 10 23.68 -16.93 28.81
N LEU A 11 23.78 -15.90 29.66
CA LEU A 11 22.91 -14.71 29.63
C LEU A 11 23.49 -13.54 28.82
N LEU A 12 24.73 -13.65 28.34
CA LEU A 12 25.40 -12.65 27.50
C LEU A 12 25.42 -12.99 25.99
N LEU A 13 24.76 -14.08 25.57
CA LEU A 13 24.69 -14.54 24.17
C LEU A 13 23.26 -14.57 23.60
N LEU A 14 22.27 -14.03 24.32
CA LEU A 14 20.86 -13.95 23.90
C LEU A 14 20.31 -12.51 23.86
N ALA A 15 21.18 -11.51 23.94
CA ALA A 15 20.85 -10.09 23.75
C ALA A 15 21.47 -9.53 22.46
N ALA A 16 21.67 -10.37 21.43
CA ALA A 16 21.63 -9.89 20.05
C ALA A 16 20.15 -9.81 19.64
N THR A 17 19.39 -8.95 20.31
CA THR A 17 18.12 -8.50 19.78
C THR A 17 18.42 -7.86 18.45
N VAL A 18 17.73 -8.36 17.44
CA VAL A 18 17.59 -7.80 16.11
C VAL A 18 17.27 -6.32 16.25
N ALA A 19 18.31 -5.48 16.28
CA ALA A 19 18.19 -4.09 15.92
C ALA A 19 17.98 -4.06 14.40
N GLY A 20 16.79 -4.48 13.98
CA GLY A 20 16.26 -4.06 12.70
C GLY A 20 15.97 -2.59 12.84
N ALA A 21 17.00 -1.75 12.67
CA ALA A 21 16.78 -0.40 12.21
C ALA A 21 15.78 -0.53 11.06
N GLY A 22 14.58 0.03 11.23
CA GLY A 22 13.51 -0.10 10.25
C GLY A 22 14.06 0.37 8.92
N GLU A 23 14.36 -0.56 8.03
CA GLU A 23 14.94 -0.25 6.74
C GLU A 23 13.92 0.64 6.02
N GLU A 24 14.33 1.86 5.65
CA GLU A 24 13.44 2.81 4.98
C GLU A 24 12.79 2.10 3.77
N SER A 25 11.46 2.11 3.71
CA SER A 25 10.75 1.39 2.65
C SER A 25 11.16 1.93 1.28
N ARG A 26 11.50 1.02 0.36
CA ARG A 26 12.10 1.37 -0.93
C ARG A 26 11.05 2.03 -1.83
N LEU A 27 11.31 3.24 -2.28
CA LEU A 27 10.59 3.85 -3.39
C LEU A 27 11.57 4.03 -4.55
N VAL A 28 11.40 3.19 -5.56
CA VAL A 28 12.30 3.10 -6.71
C VAL A 28 11.69 3.88 -7.87
N CYS A 29 12.48 4.76 -8.47
CA CYS A 29 12.02 5.67 -9.50
C CYS A 29 12.72 5.40 -10.83
N TYR A 30 11.94 5.18 -11.90
CA TYR A 30 12.52 4.87 -13.21
C TYR A 30 12.77 6.13 -14.03
N PHE A 31 14.03 6.31 -14.46
CA PHE A 31 14.44 7.30 -15.45
C PHE A 31 14.63 6.63 -16.80
N THR A 32 14.11 7.24 -17.87
CA THR A 32 14.18 6.70 -19.24
C THR A 32 15.14 7.51 -20.09
N ASN A 33 16.12 6.86 -20.73
CA ASN A 33 17.18 7.51 -21.50
C ASN A 33 16.73 8.00 -22.90
N TRP A 34 15.47 7.79 -23.27
CA TRP A 34 14.84 8.34 -24.48
C TRP A 34 13.95 9.55 -24.19
N SER A 35 13.52 9.77 -22.94
CA SER A 35 12.71 10.93 -22.59
C SER A 35 13.37 12.31 -22.80
N PRO A 36 14.72 12.46 -22.82
CA PRO A 36 15.35 13.72 -23.23
C PRO A 36 15.12 14.10 -24.69
N ASP A 37 14.83 13.13 -25.58
CA ASP A 37 14.55 13.39 -26.99
C ASP A 37 13.05 13.73 -27.22
N ARG A 38 12.21 13.74 -26.17
CA ARG A 38 10.79 14.14 -26.29
C ARG A 38 10.68 15.61 -26.69
N GLY A 39 9.78 15.90 -27.64
CA GLY A 39 9.62 17.24 -28.20
C GLY A 39 9.06 18.27 -27.21
N GLY A 40 9.49 19.52 -27.40
CA GLY A 40 8.93 20.68 -26.69
C GLY A 40 9.32 20.75 -25.22
N GLU A 41 8.40 21.24 -24.39
CA GLU A 41 8.62 21.41 -22.95
C GLU A 41 8.61 20.10 -22.15
N TYR A 42 8.27 18.98 -22.79
CA TYR A 42 8.18 17.66 -22.16
C TYR A 42 9.43 16.78 -22.36
N ALA A 43 10.55 17.35 -22.78
CA ALA A 43 11.84 16.69 -22.62
C ALA A 43 12.11 16.49 -21.12
N PHE A 44 12.39 15.24 -20.71
CA PHE A 44 12.70 14.90 -19.31
C PHE A 44 14.18 14.52 -19.20
N ASN A 45 14.93 15.26 -18.38
CA ASN A 45 16.36 15.11 -18.23
C ASN A 45 16.70 14.64 -16.81
N VAL A 46 17.95 14.25 -16.57
CA VAL A 46 18.43 13.88 -15.23
C VAL A 46 18.15 14.95 -14.17
N ASN A 47 18.22 16.24 -14.55
CA ASN A 47 17.94 17.36 -13.65
C ASN A 47 16.44 17.52 -13.30
N ASP A 48 15.56 16.87 -14.06
CA ASP A 48 14.12 16.81 -13.76
C ASP A 48 13.80 15.62 -12.82
N ILE A 49 14.79 14.92 -12.26
CA ILE A 49 14.52 13.83 -11.31
C ILE A 49 14.30 14.40 -9.89
N PRO A 50 13.17 14.14 -9.23
CA PRO A 50 12.89 14.62 -7.88
C PRO A 50 13.61 13.75 -6.84
N VAL A 51 14.92 13.96 -6.69
CA VAL A 51 15.82 13.16 -5.84
C VAL A 51 15.27 12.90 -4.43
N ASP A 52 14.65 13.90 -3.79
CA ASP A 52 14.14 13.78 -2.41
C ASP A 52 12.90 12.88 -2.27
N LEU A 53 12.24 12.55 -3.38
CA LEU A 53 11.08 11.66 -3.39
C LEU A 53 11.46 10.18 -3.54
N CYS A 54 12.70 9.87 -3.93
CA CYS A 54 13.14 8.53 -4.28
C CYS A 54 14.21 8.04 -3.30
N THR A 55 14.23 6.74 -3.00
CA THR A 55 15.36 6.12 -2.29
C THR A 55 16.30 5.41 -3.27
N HIS A 56 15.74 4.93 -4.38
CA HIS A 56 16.47 4.29 -5.47
C HIS A 56 16.04 4.93 -6.80
N ILE A 57 16.97 5.06 -7.73
CA ILE A 57 16.68 5.53 -9.08
C ILE A 57 17.30 4.56 -10.08
N THR A 58 16.48 4.07 -11.01
CA THR A 58 16.91 3.10 -12.02
C THR A 58 17.03 3.78 -13.38
N TYR A 59 18.22 3.73 -13.98
CA TYR A 59 18.47 4.15 -15.35
C TYR A 59 18.00 3.09 -16.34
N THR A 60 17.10 3.46 -17.25
CA THR A 60 16.52 2.53 -18.24
C THR A 60 16.77 3.03 -19.67
N PHE A 61 17.26 2.23 -20.61
CA PHE A 61 17.80 0.87 -20.48
C PHE A 61 19.22 0.78 -21.05
N ALA A 62 20.02 -0.15 -20.55
CA ALA A 62 21.08 -0.76 -21.34
C ALA A 62 20.57 -2.04 -22.02
N GLY A 63 21.33 -2.58 -22.97
CA GLY A 63 21.04 -3.84 -23.64
C GLY A 63 22.15 -4.86 -23.47
N VAL A 64 21.87 -6.09 -23.89
CA VAL A 64 22.85 -7.16 -24.11
C VAL A 64 23.20 -7.16 -25.59
N ASP A 65 24.48 -7.08 -25.92
CA ASP A 65 24.92 -7.28 -27.28
C ASP A 65 24.79 -8.74 -27.69
N GLU A 66 24.15 -9.00 -28.82
CA GLU A 66 23.78 -10.36 -29.23
C GLU A 66 24.98 -11.19 -29.75
N HIS A 67 26.09 -10.52 -30.09
CA HIS A 67 27.27 -11.17 -30.64
C HIS A 67 28.38 -11.31 -29.61
N THR A 68 28.57 -10.29 -28.79
CA THR A 68 29.63 -10.26 -27.78
C THR A 68 29.15 -10.66 -26.38
N PHE A 69 27.85 -10.62 -26.12
CA PHE A 69 27.23 -10.81 -24.80
C PHE A 69 27.59 -9.76 -23.75
N GLU A 70 28.26 -8.69 -24.14
CA GLU A 70 28.58 -7.56 -23.26
C GLU A 70 27.38 -6.61 -23.10
N LEU A 71 27.38 -5.82 -22.03
CA LEU A 71 26.52 -4.64 -21.92
C LEU A 71 26.75 -3.66 -23.07
N LYS A 72 25.66 -3.15 -23.64
CA LYS A 72 25.69 -2.07 -24.64
C LYS A 72 24.73 -0.94 -24.30
N PRO A 73 25.07 0.32 -24.64
CA PRO A 73 24.13 1.43 -24.56
C PRO A 73 22.99 1.25 -25.59
N THR A 74 21.77 1.61 -25.22
CA THR A 74 20.62 1.60 -26.14
C THR A 74 20.47 2.95 -26.85
N ASN A 75 20.91 4.04 -26.22
CA ASN A 75 20.93 5.38 -26.80
C ASN A 75 22.35 5.95 -26.74
N ARG A 76 23.25 5.45 -27.59
CA ARG A 76 24.67 5.87 -27.59
C ARG A 76 24.87 7.40 -27.68
N LYS A 77 23.97 8.11 -28.36
CA LYS A 77 23.98 9.59 -28.43
C LYS A 77 23.83 10.19 -27.04
N TYR A 78 22.83 9.77 -26.29
CA TYR A 78 22.59 10.30 -24.95
C TYR A 78 23.53 9.68 -23.91
N ASP A 79 23.56 8.35 -23.85
CA ASP A 79 24.28 7.56 -22.86
C ASP A 79 25.78 7.87 -22.83
N ILE A 80 26.42 7.94 -23.99
CA ILE A 80 27.89 8.09 -24.12
C ILE A 80 28.28 9.49 -24.59
N LEU A 81 27.77 9.94 -25.74
CA LEU A 81 28.25 11.21 -26.33
C LEU A 81 27.82 12.43 -25.51
N GLN A 82 26.67 12.35 -24.84
CA GLN A 82 26.18 13.41 -23.95
C GLN A 82 26.41 13.09 -22.47
N GLN A 83 27.20 12.05 -22.16
CA GLN A 83 27.56 11.65 -20.79
C GLN A 83 26.34 11.39 -19.90
N GLY A 84 25.34 10.69 -20.45
CA GLY A 84 24.10 10.38 -19.74
C GLY A 84 24.34 9.59 -18.46
N TYR A 85 25.22 8.58 -18.51
CA TYR A 85 25.57 7.77 -17.34
C TYR A 85 26.28 8.59 -16.25
N GLU A 86 27.25 9.43 -16.61
CA GLU A 86 27.98 10.27 -15.67
C GLU A 86 27.07 11.34 -15.04
N LYS A 87 26.19 11.95 -15.85
CA LYS A 87 25.18 12.89 -15.34
C LYS A 87 24.25 12.22 -14.33
N PHE A 88 23.80 11.00 -14.62
CA PHE A 88 22.95 10.24 -13.72
C PHE A 88 23.68 9.87 -12.41
N ALA A 89 24.93 9.43 -12.49
CA ALA A 89 25.76 9.15 -11.32
C ALA A 89 25.91 10.38 -10.39
N ASN A 90 25.96 11.59 -10.98
CA ASN A 90 26.05 12.83 -10.22
C ASN A 90 24.82 13.13 -9.35
N LEU A 91 23.70 12.41 -9.47
CA LEU A 91 22.56 12.53 -8.54
C LEU A 91 22.98 12.25 -7.09
N LYS A 92 23.98 11.39 -6.87
CA LYS A 92 24.57 11.13 -5.54
C LYS A 92 25.22 12.35 -4.91
N LYS A 93 25.57 13.38 -5.69
CA LYS A 93 26.07 14.66 -5.14
C LYS A 93 24.96 15.45 -4.46
N ALA A 94 23.72 15.31 -4.93
CA ALA A 94 22.55 15.95 -4.31
C ALA A 94 22.05 15.16 -3.10
N ASN A 95 22.03 13.83 -3.20
CA ASN A 95 21.70 12.94 -2.09
C ASN A 95 22.65 11.73 -2.05
N PRO A 96 23.66 11.71 -1.15
CA PRO A 96 24.62 10.61 -1.03
C PRO A 96 24.01 9.26 -0.60
N GLU A 97 22.79 9.25 -0.07
CA GLU A 97 22.10 8.02 0.35
C GLU A 97 21.37 7.31 -0.79
N LEU A 98 21.22 7.98 -1.95
CA LEU A 98 20.58 7.39 -3.13
C LEU A 98 21.31 6.15 -3.63
N LYS A 99 20.52 5.12 -3.96
CA LYS A 99 20.97 3.95 -4.70
C LYS A 99 20.65 4.09 -6.18
N LEU A 100 21.66 3.94 -7.02
CA LEU A 100 21.55 4.06 -8.47
C LEU A 100 21.72 2.70 -9.14
N SER A 101 20.70 2.24 -9.87
CA SER A 101 20.72 0.95 -10.57
C SER A 101 20.64 1.12 -12.08
N LEU A 102 21.24 0.19 -12.83
CA LEU A 102 21.07 0.11 -14.28
C LEU A 102 20.09 -1.02 -14.61
N ALA A 103 19.00 -0.72 -15.32
CA ALA A 103 18.16 -1.77 -15.90
C ALA A 103 18.66 -2.18 -17.28
N VAL A 104 18.76 -3.49 -17.49
CA VAL A 104 19.22 -4.09 -18.75
C VAL A 104 18.05 -4.84 -19.38
N GLY A 105 17.74 -4.52 -20.64
CA GLY A 105 16.67 -5.18 -21.39
C GLY A 105 15.50 -4.25 -21.68
N GLY A 106 14.31 -4.65 -21.21
CA GLY A 106 13.06 -3.96 -21.51
C GLY A 106 12.35 -4.49 -22.76
N TRP A 107 11.13 -3.99 -23.01
CA TRP A 107 10.26 -4.52 -24.04
C TRP A 107 10.85 -4.40 -25.46
N ALA A 108 11.42 -3.24 -25.79
CA ALA A 108 11.99 -2.96 -27.12
C ALA A 108 13.29 -3.73 -27.41
N HIS A 109 14.03 -4.13 -26.37
CA HIS A 109 15.26 -4.90 -26.51
C HIS A 109 15.01 -6.34 -27.00
N GLY A 110 13.85 -6.92 -26.65
CA GLY A 110 13.53 -8.31 -26.96
C GLY A 110 14.17 -9.32 -26.01
N GLY A 111 13.73 -10.58 -26.12
CA GLY A 111 14.18 -11.69 -25.28
C GLY A 111 15.36 -12.49 -25.85
N GLU A 112 15.56 -12.47 -27.18
CA GLU A 112 16.57 -13.32 -27.85
C GLU A 112 18.01 -13.06 -27.41
N PRO A 113 18.48 -11.80 -27.23
CA PRO A 113 19.86 -11.60 -26.78
C PRO A 113 20.10 -12.12 -25.36
N PHE A 114 19.11 -12.02 -24.46
CA PHE A 114 19.18 -12.65 -23.14
C PHE A 114 19.21 -14.17 -23.24
N GLN A 115 18.34 -14.74 -24.08
CA GLN A 115 18.27 -16.18 -24.29
C GLN A 115 19.64 -16.73 -24.70
N LYS A 116 20.28 -16.14 -25.71
CA LYS A 116 21.59 -16.57 -26.22
C LYS A 116 22.70 -16.39 -25.18
N MET A 117 22.74 -15.25 -24.50
CA MET A 117 23.74 -14.94 -23.47
C MET A 117 23.63 -15.91 -22.30
N ALA A 118 22.42 -16.10 -21.76
CA ALA A 118 22.23 -16.90 -20.55
C ALA A 118 22.31 -18.42 -20.80
N ALA A 119 22.18 -18.86 -22.06
CA ALA A 119 22.21 -20.28 -22.44
C ALA A 119 23.56 -20.98 -22.19
N THR A 120 24.66 -20.24 -22.03
CA THR A 120 26.00 -20.82 -21.83
C THR A 120 26.70 -20.18 -20.64
N LEU A 121 27.57 -20.95 -19.95
CA LEU A 121 28.40 -20.42 -18.86
C LEU A 121 29.27 -19.25 -19.35
N THR A 122 29.96 -19.42 -20.48
CA THR A 122 30.82 -18.39 -21.06
C THR A 122 30.06 -17.11 -21.40
N GLY A 123 28.83 -17.22 -21.93
CA GLY A 123 28.00 -16.05 -22.20
C GLY A 123 27.65 -15.28 -20.92
N ARG A 124 27.27 -16.00 -19.85
CA ARG A 124 27.01 -15.39 -18.54
C ARG A 124 28.26 -14.76 -17.94
N GLU A 125 29.42 -15.41 -18.01
CA GLU A 125 30.68 -14.87 -17.51
C GLU A 125 31.07 -13.56 -18.20
N VAL A 126 30.97 -13.51 -19.54
CA VAL A 126 31.27 -12.28 -20.31
C VAL A 126 30.31 -11.15 -19.95
N PHE A 127 29.01 -11.45 -19.87
CA PHE A 127 28.02 -10.46 -19.47
C PHE A 127 28.29 -9.92 -18.06
N ILE A 128 28.50 -10.81 -17.07
CA ILE A 128 28.77 -10.45 -15.68
C ILE A 128 30.04 -9.59 -15.56
N ALA A 129 31.10 -9.94 -16.29
CA ALA A 129 32.33 -9.15 -16.31
C ALA A 129 32.08 -7.73 -16.83
N SER A 130 31.31 -7.59 -17.93
CA SER A 130 30.95 -6.28 -18.48
C SER A 130 30.06 -5.45 -17.54
N VAL A 131 29.17 -6.10 -16.77
CA VAL A 131 28.36 -5.47 -15.72
C VAL A 131 29.26 -4.91 -14.62
N ILE A 132 30.20 -5.69 -14.11
CA ILE A 132 31.13 -5.23 -13.07
C ILE A 132 31.94 -4.03 -13.56
N GLU A 133 32.46 -4.06 -14.79
CA GLU A 133 33.19 -2.93 -15.37
C GLU A 133 32.31 -1.67 -15.46
N PHE A 134 31.06 -1.82 -15.91
CA PHE A 134 30.12 -0.71 -16.01
C PHE A 134 29.84 -0.08 -14.64
N LEU A 135 29.44 -0.89 -13.65
CA LEU A 135 29.08 -0.40 -12.32
C LEU A 135 30.26 0.32 -11.65
N LYS A 136 31.49 -0.20 -11.81
CA LYS A 136 32.72 0.48 -11.37
C LYS A 136 32.94 1.82 -12.07
N ARG A 137 32.79 1.85 -13.40
CA ARG A 137 33.11 3.03 -14.21
C ARG A 137 32.19 4.21 -13.89
N TYR A 138 30.91 3.94 -13.68
CA TYR A 138 29.90 4.99 -13.52
C TYR A 138 29.37 5.12 -12.08
N ASP A 139 29.93 4.42 -11.10
CA ASP A 139 29.54 4.49 -9.69
C ASP A 139 28.07 4.13 -9.43
N PHE A 140 27.60 3.05 -10.05
CA PHE A 140 26.27 2.50 -9.82
C PHE A 140 26.31 1.46 -8.69
N ASP A 141 25.18 1.29 -8.01
CA ASP A 141 25.00 0.42 -6.84
C ASP A 141 24.33 -0.91 -7.17
N GLY A 142 23.94 -1.16 -8.41
CA GLY A 142 23.25 -2.39 -8.75
C GLY A 142 22.82 -2.52 -10.20
N ILE A 143 22.32 -3.71 -10.51
CA ILE A 143 21.83 -4.12 -11.82
C ILE A 143 20.42 -4.68 -11.70
N GLU A 144 19.55 -4.30 -12.62
CA GLU A 144 18.22 -4.89 -12.77
C GLU A 144 18.15 -5.65 -14.11
N ILE A 145 17.80 -6.93 -14.04
CA ILE A 145 17.59 -7.77 -15.22
C ILE A 145 16.12 -7.72 -15.64
N VAL A 146 15.86 -7.17 -16.83
CA VAL A 146 14.53 -6.99 -17.41
C VAL A 146 14.40 -7.83 -18.68
N TRP A 147 14.44 -9.16 -18.50
CA TRP A 147 14.25 -10.14 -19.56
C TRP A 147 12.74 -10.44 -19.73
N LEU A 148 12.14 -9.88 -20.79
CA LEU A 148 10.70 -10.03 -21.08
C LEU A 148 10.47 -10.92 -22.32
N TRP A 149 10.22 -12.21 -22.20
CA TRP A 149 10.15 -13.02 -20.97
C TRP A 149 10.89 -14.36 -21.18
N PRO A 150 11.65 -14.88 -20.19
CA PRO A 150 12.28 -16.19 -20.26
C PRO A 150 11.25 -17.29 -20.49
N GLY A 151 11.57 -18.24 -21.36
CA GLY A 151 10.73 -19.40 -21.65
C GLY A 151 9.52 -19.13 -22.53
N SER A 152 9.27 -17.86 -22.87
CA SER A 152 8.12 -17.46 -23.67
C SER A 152 8.40 -17.51 -25.18
N PRO A 153 7.72 -18.39 -25.94
CA PRO A 153 8.02 -18.57 -27.37
C PRO A 153 7.77 -17.32 -28.22
N ASP A 154 6.75 -16.53 -27.89
CA ASP A 154 6.41 -15.26 -28.56
C ASP A 154 7.46 -14.15 -28.34
N ARG A 155 8.45 -14.40 -27.48
CA ARG A 155 9.57 -13.50 -27.18
C ARG A 155 10.93 -14.14 -27.48
N GLY A 156 10.94 -15.26 -28.22
CA GLY A 156 12.15 -16.00 -28.59
C GLY A 156 12.72 -16.88 -27.48
N GLY A 157 11.93 -17.17 -26.44
CA GLY A 157 12.36 -17.96 -25.29
C GLY A 157 12.31 -19.47 -25.50
N THR A 158 13.09 -20.20 -24.69
CA THR A 158 13.18 -21.66 -24.66
C THR A 158 12.95 -22.20 -23.24
N THR A 159 12.56 -23.47 -23.10
CA THR A 159 12.28 -24.08 -21.77
C THR A 159 13.47 -24.01 -20.82
N SER A 160 14.70 -24.01 -21.33
CA SER A 160 15.93 -23.93 -20.52
C SER A 160 16.14 -22.54 -19.89
N ASP A 161 15.45 -21.51 -20.39
CA ASP A 161 15.58 -20.13 -19.91
C ASP A 161 15.22 -20.00 -18.43
N LYS A 162 14.31 -20.85 -17.93
CA LYS A 162 13.91 -20.87 -16.52
C LYS A 162 15.09 -21.20 -15.60
N ASP A 163 15.89 -22.19 -15.98
CA ASP A 163 17.12 -22.55 -15.25
C ASP A 163 18.23 -21.51 -15.51
N ASN A 164 18.36 -21.04 -16.75
CA ASN A 164 19.41 -20.10 -17.14
C ASN A 164 19.25 -18.73 -16.47
N LEU A 165 18.01 -18.25 -16.27
CA LEU A 165 17.76 -17.03 -15.50
C LEU A 165 18.21 -17.22 -14.05
N TYR A 166 17.86 -18.33 -13.41
CA TYR A 166 18.29 -18.61 -12.04
C TYR A 166 19.84 -18.62 -11.93
N LEU A 167 20.51 -19.31 -12.86
CA LEU A 167 21.97 -19.37 -12.89
C LEU A 167 22.59 -17.97 -13.07
N LEU A 168 22.08 -17.18 -14.02
CA LEU A 168 22.54 -15.81 -14.25
C LEU A 168 22.46 -14.94 -12.99
N ILE A 169 21.31 -14.96 -12.30
CA ILE A 169 21.13 -14.14 -11.08
C ILE A 169 22.02 -14.65 -9.94
N ALA A 170 22.17 -15.96 -9.77
CA ALA A 170 23.03 -16.54 -8.76
C ALA A 170 24.52 -16.20 -9.01
N GLU A 171 24.96 -16.29 -10.26
CA GLU A 171 26.34 -15.99 -10.67
C GLU A 171 26.65 -14.49 -10.56
N LEU A 172 25.73 -13.59 -10.93
CA LEU A 172 25.86 -12.14 -10.69
C LEU A 172 26.11 -11.84 -9.20
N ARG A 173 25.32 -12.43 -8.30
CA ARG A 173 25.47 -12.26 -6.85
C ARG A 173 26.78 -12.81 -6.32
N SER A 174 27.26 -13.94 -6.86
CA SER A 174 28.56 -14.49 -6.48
C SER A 174 29.70 -13.59 -6.94
N ALA A 175 29.65 -13.15 -8.20
CA ALA A 175 30.69 -12.32 -8.80
C ALA A 175 30.80 -10.96 -8.12
N PHE A 176 29.68 -10.33 -7.72
CA PHE A 176 29.72 -9.07 -6.95
C PHE A 176 30.41 -9.25 -5.59
N ARG A 177 30.11 -10.35 -4.88
CA ARG A 177 30.79 -10.69 -3.62
C ARG A 177 32.29 -10.92 -3.83
N GLU A 178 32.65 -11.72 -4.82
CA GLU A 178 34.04 -12.04 -5.15
C GLU A 178 34.84 -10.81 -5.58
N ALA A 179 34.19 -9.85 -6.25
CA ALA A 179 34.78 -8.57 -6.63
C ALA A 179 34.89 -7.57 -5.45
N GLY A 180 34.39 -7.89 -4.26
CA GLY A 180 34.42 -7.04 -3.07
C GLY A 180 33.26 -6.04 -2.97
N TYR A 181 32.19 -6.23 -3.74
CA TYR A 181 31.01 -5.35 -3.80
C TYR A 181 29.75 -6.08 -3.33
N GLU A 182 29.78 -6.67 -2.14
CA GLU A 182 28.62 -7.39 -1.57
C GLU A 182 27.36 -6.51 -1.43
N GLY A 183 27.55 -5.20 -1.30
CA GLY A 183 26.48 -4.20 -1.23
C GLY A 183 25.84 -3.86 -2.58
N TRP A 184 26.38 -4.35 -3.71
CA TRP A 184 25.72 -4.16 -5.01
C TRP A 184 24.48 -5.05 -5.13
N GLU A 185 23.39 -4.45 -5.57
CA GLU A 185 22.10 -5.12 -5.70
C GLU A 185 21.95 -5.81 -7.06
N VAL A 186 21.40 -7.03 -7.03
CA VAL A 186 20.91 -7.73 -8.22
C VAL A 186 19.41 -7.87 -8.10
N VAL A 187 18.71 -7.17 -8.98
CA VAL A 187 17.25 -7.14 -9.07
C VAL A 187 16.81 -7.86 -10.34
N VAL A 188 15.65 -8.50 -10.30
CA VAL A 188 15.02 -9.08 -11.49
C VAL A 188 13.58 -8.60 -11.59
N GLN A 189 13.19 -8.13 -12.77
CA GLN A 189 11.81 -7.76 -13.05
C GLN A 189 11.00 -9.02 -13.42
N VAL A 190 9.82 -9.18 -12.84
CA VAL A 190 9.02 -10.41 -12.95
C VAL A 190 7.53 -10.10 -13.16
N PRO A 191 6.78 -10.96 -13.87
CA PRO A 191 5.37 -10.73 -14.18
C PRO A 191 4.43 -11.14 -13.06
N LEU A 192 3.17 -10.69 -13.12
CA LEU A 192 2.03 -11.27 -12.37
C LEU A 192 1.32 -12.40 -13.15
N ASP A 193 1.57 -12.51 -14.46
CA ASP A 193 0.93 -13.50 -15.33
C ASP A 193 1.40 -14.93 -15.04
N ARG A 194 0.48 -15.81 -14.64
CA ARG A 194 0.77 -17.18 -14.24
C ARG A 194 1.41 -17.99 -15.36
N TYR A 195 0.96 -17.81 -16.60
CA TYR A 195 1.52 -18.53 -17.74
C TYR A 195 3.00 -18.14 -17.96
N ARG A 196 3.33 -16.84 -17.86
CA ARG A 196 4.73 -16.37 -17.92
C ARG A 196 5.56 -16.88 -16.74
N ILE A 197 4.99 -16.86 -15.53
CA ILE A 197 5.66 -17.36 -14.31
C ILE A 197 6.03 -18.84 -14.48
N ASP A 198 5.07 -19.67 -14.89
CA ASP A 198 5.25 -21.12 -15.03
C ASP A 198 6.34 -21.46 -16.04
N LEU A 199 6.43 -20.71 -17.15
CA LEU A 199 7.44 -20.90 -18.18
C LEU A 199 8.85 -20.47 -17.76
N GLY A 200 8.98 -19.36 -17.03
CA GLY A 200 10.25 -18.64 -16.95
C GLY A 200 10.87 -18.50 -15.57
N TYR A 201 10.15 -18.79 -14.48
CA TYR A 201 10.54 -18.34 -13.15
C TYR A 201 10.52 -19.42 -12.07
N HIS A 202 11.68 -19.71 -11.50
CA HIS A 202 11.82 -20.51 -10.27
C HIS A 202 11.55 -19.64 -9.04
N GLN A 203 10.29 -19.28 -8.77
CA GLN A 203 9.92 -18.22 -7.82
C GLN A 203 10.67 -18.27 -6.47
N SER A 204 10.62 -19.42 -5.79
CA SER A 204 11.30 -19.61 -4.49
C SER A 204 12.82 -19.49 -4.60
N GLN A 205 13.45 -20.16 -5.58
CA GLN A 205 14.92 -20.11 -5.73
C GLN A 205 15.39 -18.72 -6.18
N LEU A 206 14.66 -18.08 -7.10
CA LEU A 206 14.97 -16.76 -7.62
C LEU A 206 14.94 -15.70 -6.50
N CYS A 207 13.91 -15.70 -5.65
CA CYS A 207 13.83 -14.77 -4.51
C CYS A 207 14.87 -15.02 -3.42
N ARG A 208 15.46 -16.22 -3.36
CA ARG A 208 16.59 -16.51 -2.46
C ARG A 208 17.89 -15.92 -2.96
N VAL A 209 18.14 -15.96 -4.27
CA VAL A 209 19.40 -15.47 -4.85
C VAL A 209 19.37 -13.97 -5.12
N ALA A 210 18.26 -13.42 -5.62
CA ALA A 210 18.14 -11.99 -5.88
C ALA A 210 18.09 -11.15 -4.59
N ASN A 211 18.54 -9.89 -4.67
CA ASN A 211 18.30 -8.92 -3.61
C ASN A 211 16.80 -8.65 -3.49
N PHE A 212 16.16 -8.35 -4.62
CA PHE A 212 14.72 -8.10 -4.75
C PHE A 212 14.18 -8.64 -6.07
N VAL A 213 12.89 -8.94 -6.09
CA VAL A 213 12.12 -9.13 -7.32
C VAL A 213 11.18 -7.95 -7.49
N TYR A 214 11.22 -7.32 -8.66
CA TYR A 214 10.38 -6.18 -9.01
C TYR A 214 9.20 -6.71 -9.81
N VAL A 215 8.04 -6.73 -9.19
CA VAL A 215 6.83 -7.34 -9.77
C VAL A 215 6.08 -6.28 -10.56
N THR A 216 5.90 -6.52 -11.87
CA THR A 216 5.20 -5.60 -12.77
C THR A 216 3.68 -5.61 -12.50
N GLY A 217 3.19 -4.63 -11.73
CA GLY A 217 1.80 -4.48 -11.32
C GLY A 217 0.89 -3.77 -12.34
N TYR A 218 1.32 -3.67 -13.59
CA TYR A 218 0.64 -2.92 -14.66
C TYR A 218 0.77 -3.66 -15.99
N ASP A 219 0.08 -3.14 -17.02
CA ASP A 219 -0.09 -3.80 -18.32
C ASP A 219 -0.71 -5.19 -18.22
N LEU A 220 -1.56 -5.37 -17.21
CA LEU A 220 -2.34 -6.58 -17.00
C LEU A 220 -3.51 -6.65 -17.99
N ARG A 221 -3.87 -5.52 -18.60
CA ARG A 221 -4.88 -5.35 -19.63
C ARG A 221 -4.40 -4.35 -20.67
N GLY A 222 -4.89 -4.47 -21.89
CA GLY A 222 -4.59 -3.56 -22.98
C GLY A 222 -5.48 -3.82 -24.18
N SER A 223 -5.23 -3.11 -25.29
CA SER A 223 -6.04 -3.26 -26.51
C SER A 223 -5.97 -4.68 -27.11
N TRP A 224 -4.93 -5.46 -26.79
CA TRP A 224 -4.80 -6.87 -27.16
C TRP A 224 -5.89 -7.77 -26.54
N ASN A 225 -6.63 -7.30 -25.55
CA ASN A 225 -7.76 -8.04 -24.98
C ASN A 225 -9.07 -7.85 -25.77
N GLY A 226 -9.18 -6.85 -26.64
CA GLY A 226 -10.37 -6.59 -27.45
C GLY A 226 -11.53 -5.90 -26.71
N PHE A 227 -11.30 -5.40 -25.50
CA PHE A 227 -12.28 -4.62 -24.74
C PHE A 227 -11.60 -3.59 -23.82
N THR A 228 -12.35 -2.57 -23.37
CA THR A 228 -11.85 -1.55 -22.43
C THR A 228 -11.64 -2.11 -21.04
N ASP A 229 -10.50 -1.76 -20.42
CA ASP A 229 -10.24 -2.16 -19.05
C ASP A 229 -9.13 -1.30 -18.43
N VAL A 230 -9.12 -1.20 -17.10
CA VAL A 230 -7.99 -0.64 -16.36
C VAL A 230 -6.83 -1.64 -16.38
N HIS A 231 -5.60 -1.16 -16.52
CA HIS A 231 -4.43 -2.03 -16.77
C HIS A 231 -3.64 -2.44 -15.52
N SER A 232 -4.01 -1.94 -14.34
CA SER A 232 -3.38 -2.23 -13.05
C SER A 232 -4.41 -2.54 -11.94
N PRO A 233 -5.46 -3.35 -12.21
CA PRO A 233 -6.54 -3.61 -11.26
C PRO A 233 -6.05 -4.28 -9.98
N MET A 234 -6.64 -3.91 -8.84
CA MET A 234 -6.32 -4.48 -7.53
C MET A 234 -6.93 -5.85 -7.27
N ASN A 235 -8.17 -6.10 -7.69
CA ASN A 235 -8.91 -7.33 -7.38
C ASN A 235 -9.59 -7.90 -8.64
N ASN A 236 -10.15 -9.10 -8.51
CA ASN A 236 -10.99 -9.69 -9.55
C ASN A 236 -12.31 -8.93 -9.71
N ARG A 237 -12.68 -8.70 -10.96
CA ARG A 237 -13.98 -8.19 -11.42
C ARG A 237 -14.84 -9.34 -11.93
N VAL A 238 -16.13 -9.10 -12.10
CA VAL A 238 -17.09 -10.14 -12.53
C VAL A 238 -16.75 -10.68 -13.92
N PHE A 239 -16.22 -9.83 -14.80
CA PHE A 239 -15.83 -10.21 -16.17
C PHE A 239 -14.42 -10.82 -16.26
N ASP A 240 -13.67 -10.90 -15.14
CA ASP A 240 -12.36 -11.58 -15.11
C ASP A 240 -12.53 -13.10 -15.16
N THR A 241 -12.55 -13.63 -16.38
CA THR A 241 -12.70 -15.05 -16.66
C THR A 241 -11.48 -15.61 -17.40
N GLY A 242 -11.35 -16.94 -17.43
CA GLY A 242 -10.25 -17.62 -18.12
C GLY A 242 -8.87 -17.14 -17.64
N ALA A 243 -8.02 -16.72 -18.58
CA ALA A 243 -6.66 -16.24 -18.30
C ALA A 243 -6.61 -14.94 -17.49
N LEU A 244 -7.69 -14.16 -17.46
CA LEU A 244 -7.74 -12.88 -16.74
C LEU A 244 -8.11 -13.05 -15.26
N LYS A 245 -8.64 -14.23 -14.90
CA LYS A 245 -8.94 -14.56 -13.51
C LYS A 245 -7.66 -14.58 -12.69
N ASP A 246 -7.66 -13.82 -11.61
CA ASP A 246 -6.52 -13.58 -10.71
C ASP A 246 -5.35 -12.80 -11.33
N LEU A 247 -5.48 -12.32 -12.58
CA LEU A 247 -4.51 -11.43 -13.20
C LEU A 247 -4.77 -9.98 -12.77
N ASN A 248 -4.46 -9.71 -11.50
CA ASN A 248 -4.59 -8.43 -10.80
C ASN A 248 -3.48 -8.32 -9.74
N VAL A 249 -3.27 -7.12 -9.20
CA VAL A 249 -2.17 -6.83 -8.26
C VAL A 249 -2.21 -7.73 -7.02
N LYS A 250 -3.35 -7.83 -6.33
CA LYS A 250 -3.42 -8.66 -5.10
C LYS A 250 -3.22 -10.14 -5.41
N GLY A 251 -3.89 -10.64 -6.44
CA GLY A 251 -3.85 -12.05 -6.85
C GLY A 251 -2.44 -12.50 -7.24
N GLY A 252 -1.73 -11.71 -8.05
CA GLY A 252 -0.38 -12.08 -8.47
C GLY A 252 0.67 -11.88 -7.37
N ILE A 253 0.58 -10.85 -6.52
CA ILE A 253 1.48 -10.69 -5.36
C ILE A 253 1.30 -11.85 -4.38
N GLN A 254 0.06 -12.21 -4.06
CA GLN A 254 -0.24 -13.39 -3.21
C GLN A 254 0.27 -14.68 -3.85
N HIS A 255 0.22 -14.80 -5.18
CA HIS A 255 0.75 -15.96 -5.89
C HIS A 255 2.28 -16.06 -5.74
N TRP A 256 3.03 -14.96 -5.86
CA TRP A 256 4.47 -14.95 -5.58
C TRP A 256 4.80 -15.35 -4.14
N ILE A 257 4.06 -14.80 -3.16
CA ILE A 257 4.25 -15.11 -1.74
C ILE A 257 3.97 -16.59 -1.44
N LYS A 258 2.82 -17.11 -1.91
CA LYS A 258 2.41 -18.50 -1.70
C LYS A 258 3.39 -19.50 -2.30
N ASN A 259 4.09 -19.13 -3.37
CA ASN A 259 5.10 -19.97 -4.02
C ASN A 259 6.52 -19.73 -3.50
N GLY A 260 6.65 -19.16 -2.30
CA GLY A 260 7.89 -19.16 -1.52
C GLY A 260 8.80 -17.95 -1.71
N CYS A 261 8.29 -16.87 -2.32
CA CYS A 261 8.98 -15.58 -2.33
C CYS A 261 8.60 -14.77 -1.07
N PRO A 262 9.54 -14.42 -0.18
CA PRO A 262 9.23 -13.60 0.98
C PRO A 262 8.67 -12.23 0.58
N ALA A 263 7.66 -11.72 1.29
CA ALA A 263 7.10 -10.39 1.02
C ALA A 263 8.19 -9.29 1.08
N SER A 264 9.12 -9.40 2.04
CA SER A 264 10.29 -8.51 2.19
C SER A 264 11.33 -8.59 1.06
N LYS A 265 11.09 -9.41 0.02
CA LYS A 265 11.88 -9.48 -1.22
C LYS A 265 11.15 -8.89 -2.43
N ILE A 266 9.86 -8.56 -2.29
CA ILE A 266 9.01 -8.13 -3.39
C ILE A 266 8.88 -6.60 -3.39
N VAL A 267 9.11 -5.98 -4.54
CA VAL A 267 8.82 -4.56 -4.79
C VAL A 267 7.70 -4.48 -5.81
N LEU A 268 6.61 -3.78 -5.48
CA LEU A 268 5.43 -3.65 -6.36
C LEU A 268 5.60 -2.49 -7.35
N GLY A 269 5.54 -2.79 -8.64
CA GLY A 269 5.52 -1.81 -9.71
C GLY A 269 4.16 -1.18 -9.93
N VAL A 270 4.14 0.15 -10.10
CA VAL A 270 2.94 0.92 -10.44
C VAL A 270 3.19 1.84 -11.64
N PRO A 271 2.19 2.05 -12.52
CA PRO A 271 2.34 2.83 -13.72
C PRO A 271 2.06 4.32 -13.45
N LEU A 272 2.84 5.21 -14.06
CA LEU A 272 2.55 6.65 -14.13
C LEU A 272 1.94 7.03 -15.50
N PHE A 273 1.26 6.08 -16.12
CA PHE A 273 0.67 6.19 -17.46
C PHE A 273 -0.64 5.40 -17.51
N GLY A 274 -1.40 5.57 -18.59
CA GLY A 274 -2.61 4.81 -18.85
C GLY A 274 -2.56 4.01 -20.15
N ARG A 275 -3.38 2.97 -20.21
CA ARG A 275 -3.69 2.26 -21.46
C ARG A 275 -4.94 2.84 -22.10
N THR A 276 -4.85 3.10 -23.39
CA THR A 276 -5.91 3.80 -24.14
C THR A 276 -6.54 2.91 -25.21
N TYR A 277 -7.80 3.16 -25.50
CA TYR A 277 -8.64 2.34 -26.35
C TYR A 277 -9.51 3.22 -27.25
N THR A 278 -9.84 2.71 -28.43
CA THR A 278 -10.88 3.29 -29.28
C THR A 278 -12.14 2.42 -29.19
N LEU A 279 -13.21 2.95 -28.61
CA LEU A 279 -14.50 2.29 -28.48
C LEU A 279 -15.11 1.99 -29.85
N GLN A 280 -15.76 0.84 -29.97
CA GLN A 280 -16.54 0.52 -31.16
C GLN A 280 -17.86 1.31 -31.22
N ASN A 281 -18.45 1.60 -30.05
CA ASN A 281 -19.66 2.39 -29.86
C ASN A 281 -19.45 3.35 -28.68
N SER A 282 -19.59 4.66 -28.89
CA SER A 282 -19.37 5.67 -27.84
C SER A 282 -20.39 5.60 -26.70
N GLU A 283 -21.57 5.02 -26.96
CA GLU A 283 -22.60 4.81 -25.93
C GLU A 283 -22.28 3.60 -25.02
N GLU A 284 -21.31 2.76 -25.39
CA GLU A 284 -20.82 1.64 -24.60
C GLU A 284 -19.40 1.98 -24.10
N HIS A 285 -19.34 2.67 -22.96
CA HIS A 285 -18.09 3.27 -22.47
C HIS A 285 -17.65 2.74 -21.09
N GLY A 286 -18.39 1.78 -20.52
CA GLY A 286 -18.02 1.13 -19.26
C GLY A 286 -16.83 0.19 -19.40
N LEU A 287 -16.49 -0.49 -18.31
CA LEU A 287 -15.55 -1.61 -18.33
C LEU A 287 -16.08 -2.75 -19.21
N ALA A 288 -15.17 -3.47 -19.87
CA ALA A 288 -15.46 -4.56 -20.79
C ALA A 288 -16.29 -4.16 -22.02
N ALA A 289 -16.27 -2.88 -22.41
CA ALA A 289 -16.90 -2.42 -23.64
C ALA A 289 -16.07 -2.83 -24.88
N PRO A 290 -16.70 -3.22 -26.00
CA PRO A 290 -15.99 -3.57 -27.23
C PRO A 290 -15.17 -2.41 -27.82
N ILE A 291 -13.99 -2.72 -28.34
CA ILE A 291 -13.08 -1.74 -28.94
C ILE A 291 -12.81 -2.06 -30.41
N SER A 292 -12.50 -1.04 -31.20
CA SER A 292 -11.95 -1.20 -32.56
C SER A 292 -10.42 -1.27 -32.56
N GLY A 293 -9.76 -1.00 -31.43
CA GLY A 293 -8.32 -1.09 -31.28
C GLY A 293 -7.77 -0.18 -30.18
N SER A 294 -6.46 0.07 -30.24
CA SER A 294 -5.79 1.03 -29.36
C SER A 294 -6.37 2.44 -29.50
N GLY A 295 -6.30 3.22 -28.43
CA GLY A 295 -6.60 4.65 -28.47
C GLY A 295 -5.60 5.40 -29.35
N SER A 296 -5.99 6.57 -29.81
CA SER A 296 -5.17 7.43 -30.67
C SER A 296 -3.86 7.82 -29.97
N PRO A 297 -2.76 8.03 -30.71
CA PRO A 297 -1.52 8.53 -30.14
C PRO A 297 -1.69 9.88 -29.43
N GLY A 298 -0.99 10.06 -28.30
CA GLY A 298 -0.90 11.35 -27.61
C GLY A 298 -0.01 12.35 -28.34
N PRO A 299 -0.12 13.66 -28.06
CA PRO A 299 0.69 14.69 -28.70
C PRO A 299 2.19 14.60 -28.39
N TYR A 300 2.58 14.01 -27.27
CA TYR A 300 3.96 13.99 -26.77
C TYR A 300 4.52 12.58 -26.59
N THR A 301 3.72 11.62 -26.09
CA THR A 301 4.14 10.21 -26.07
C THR A 301 4.12 9.59 -27.46
N ALA A 302 3.26 10.09 -28.36
CA ALA A 302 3.18 9.73 -29.77
C ALA A 302 3.00 8.22 -30.06
N GLU A 303 2.48 7.46 -29.10
CA GLU A 303 2.22 6.02 -29.23
C GLU A 303 0.73 5.71 -29.02
N GLY A 304 0.14 4.92 -29.92
CA GLY A 304 -1.26 4.50 -29.79
C GLY A 304 -1.42 3.43 -28.72
N GLY A 305 -2.41 3.56 -27.85
CA GLY A 305 -2.64 2.59 -26.76
C GLY A 305 -1.84 2.87 -25.49
N TYR A 306 -1.14 4.00 -25.42
CA TYR A 306 -0.27 4.39 -24.33
C TYR A 306 -0.33 5.91 -24.15
N ARG A 307 -0.44 6.38 -22.90
CA ARG A 307 -0.56 7.81 -22.64
C ARG A 307 0.03 8.18 -21.29
N GLY A 308 0.94 9.15 -21.27
CA GLY A 308 1.55 9.61 -20.01
C GLY A 308 0.52 10.33 -19.14
N TYR A 309 0.64 10.25 -17.82
CA TYR A 309 -0.27 10.96 -16.92
C TYR A 309 -0.29 12.47 -17.18
N PHE A 310 0.85 13.09 -17.54
CA PHE A 310 0.90 14.51 -17.92
C PHE A 310 -0.01 14.86 -19.11
N GLU A 311 -0.20 13.94 -20.07
CA GLU A 311 -1.14 14.13 -21.18
C GLU A 311 -2.58 13.90 -20.72
N ILE A 312 -2.80 12.84 -19.93
CA ILE A 312 -4.12 12.48 -19.40
C ILE A 312 -4.70 13.65 -18.59
N CYS A 313 -3.93 14.19 -17.65
CA CYS A 313 -4.41 15.25 -16.77
C CYS A 313 -4.63 16.58 -17.53
N ASP A 314 -3.78 16.88 -18.52
CA ASP A 314 -3.94 18.09 -19.35
C ASP A 314 -5.20 17.97 -20.22
N GLU A 315 -5.45 16.80 -20.81
CA GLU A 315 -6.66 16.53 -21.57
C GLU A 315 -7.93 16.60 -20.73
N MET A 316 -7.92 16.07 -19.51
CA MET A 316 -9.04 16.18 -18.56
C MET A 316 -9.31 17.61 -18.12
N LYS A 317 -8.26 18.43 -18.00
CA LYS A 317 -8.38 19.85 -17.65
C LYS A 317 -8.91 20.70 -18.79
N ASN A 318 -8.50 20.39 -20.02
CA ASN A 318 -8.78 21.20 -21.21
C ASN A 318 -9.94 20.69 -22.06
N SER A 319 -10.56 19.56 -21.71
CA SER A 319 -11.66 18.98 -22.48
C SER A 319 -12.65 18.22 -21.58
N GLN A 320 -13.87 18.03 -22.07
CA GLN A 320 -14.95 17.37 -21.33
C GLN A 320 -14.82 15.84 -21.36
N TRP A 321 -13.80 15.31 -20.68
CA TRP A 321 -13.72 13.87 -20.39
C TRP A 321 -14.65 13.53 -19.22
N THR A 322 -15.37 12.42 -19.34
CA THR A 322 -16.11 11.85 -18.20
C THR A 322 -15.18 10.90 -17.46
N ILE A 323 -15.02 11.12 -16.16
CA ILE A 323 -14.21 10.28 -15.27
C ILE A 323 -15.15 9.37 -14.50
N ASP A 324 -14.75 8.12 -14.36
CA ASP A 324 -15.49 7.08 -13.66
C ASP A 324 -14.50 6.14 -12.94
N TRP A 325 -14.99 5.19 -12.16
CA TRP A 325 -14.19 4.41 -11.23
C TRP A 325 -14.52 2.91 -11.26
N ASP A 326 -13.49 2.06 -11.40
CA ASP A 326 -13.64 0.63 -11.15
C ASP A 326 -13.62 0.37 -9.63
N GLU A 327 -14.78 0.16 -9.03
CA GLU A 327 -14.93 -0.09 -7.59
C GLU A 327 -14.18 -1.34 -7.09
N ARG A 328 -13.94 -2.33 -7.96
CA ARG A 328 -13.24 -3.58 -7.59
C ARG A 328 -11.77 -3.52 -7.99
N GLY A 329 -11.46 -2.98 -9.16
CA GLY A 329 -10.10 -2.72 -9.62
C GLY A 329 -9.40 -1.60 -8.85
N LEU A 330 -10.15 -0.74 -8.17
CA LEU A 330 -9.66 0.44 -7.44
C LEU A 330 -8.78 1.32 -8.33
N CYS A 331 -9.24 1.58 -9.55
CA CYS A 331 -8.53 2.39 -10.54
C CYS A 331 -9.51 3.32 -11.26
N PRO A 332 -9.09 4.54 -11.59
CA PRO A 332 -9.89 5.43 -12.40
C PRO A 332 -9.85 5.00 -13.87
N TYR A 333 -10.93 5.33 -14.58
CA TYR A 333 -10.93 5.39 -16.02
C TYR A 333 -11.66 6.64 -16.50
N ALA A 334 -11.44 7.01 -17.75
CA ALA A 334 -12.12 8.14 -18.35
C ALA A 334 -12.40 7.89 -19.83
N TYR A 335 -13.42 8.55 -20.35
CA TYR A 335 -13.81 8.45 -21.74
C TYR A 335 -14.32 9.78 -22.31
N ARG A 336 -14.13 9.95 -23.61
CA ARG A 336 -14.65 11.07 -24.39
C ARG A 336 -14.79 10.63 -25.85
N ASP A 337 -15.94 10.93 -26.45
CA ASP A 337 -16.28 10.48 -27.80
C ASP A 337 -16.10 8.95 -27.90
N ASN A 338 -15.21 8.47 -28.76
CA ASN A 338 -14.85 7.07 -28.86
C ASN A 338 -13.48 6.74 -28.22
N GLN A 339 -12.88 7.65 -27.44
CA GLN A 339 -11.61 7.42 -26.77
C GLN A 339 -11.83 7.06 -25.31
N TRP A 340 -11.06 6.10 -24.81
CA TRP A 340 -11.15 5.59 -23.44
C TRP A 340 -9.74 5.40 -22.87
N VAL A 341 -9.54 5.70 -21.59
CA VAL A 341 -8.25 5.52 -20.89
C VAL A 341 -8.46 4.96 -19.48
N GLY A 342 -7.70 3.91 -19.16
CA GLY A 342 -7.58 3.37 -17.81
C GLY A 342 -6.20 3.70 -17.27
N TYR A 343 -6.13 4.38 -16.13
CA TYR A 343 -4.91 5.02 -15.65
C TYR A 343 -4.82 4.97 -14.12
N GLU A 344 -3.84 5.65 -13.54
CA GLU A 344 -3.68 5.81 -12.08
C GLU A 344 -3.89 7.26 -11.66
N ASN A 345 -4.49 7.47 -10.50
CA ASN A 345 -4.51 8.77 -9.82
C ASN A 345 -3.94 8.64 -8.40
N ASP A 346 -3.97 9.72 -7.64
CA ASP A 346 -3.52 9.76 -6.25
C ASP A 346 -4.24 8.73 -5.35
N ILE A 347 -5.55 8.54 -5.53
CA ILE A 347 -6.36 7.56 -4.79
C ILE A 347 -5.91 6.13 -5.09
N SER A 348 -5.84 5.74 -6.37
CA SER A 348 -5.52 4.36 -6.76
C SER A 348 -4.07 3.97 -6.41
N LEU A 349 -3.14 4.92 -6.48
CA LEU A 349 -1.76 4.71 -6.04
C LEU A 349 -1.63 4.63 -4.52
N THR A 350 -2.41 5.44 -3.78
CA THR A 350 -2.46 5.36 -2.31
C THR A 350 -2.97 3.99 -1.86
N GLU A 351 -4.00 3.44 -2.52
CA GLU A 351 -4.50 2.10 -2.23
C GLU A 351 -3.46 1.00 -2.51
N LYS A 352 -2.71 1.12 -3.60
CA LYS A 352 -1.59 0.19 -3.91
C LYS A 352 -0.48 0.29 -2.87
N ALA A 353 -0.15 1.50 -2.42
CA ALA A 353 0.83 1.73 -1.36
C ALA A 353 0.38 1.15 -0.02
N ASN A 354 -0.87 1.36 0.38
CA ASN A 354 -1.44 0.79 1.59
C ASN A 354 -1.44 -0.74 1.55
N PHE A 355 -1.78 -1.34 0.40
CA PHE A 355 -1.67 -2.78 0.20
C PHE A 355 -0.21 -3.27 0.32
N ALA A 356 0.74 -2.59 -0.33
CA ALA A 356 2.15 -2.96 -0.26
C ALA A 356 2.69 -2.89 1.18
N LYS A 357 2.32 -1.85 1.94
CA LYS A 357 2.62 -1.73 3.38
C LYS A 357 2.02 -2.88 4.18
N PHE A 358 0.72 -3.14 4.00
CA PHE A 358 -0.01 -4.16 4.74
C PHE A 358 0.56 -5.57 4.51
N GLN A 359 1.00 -5.88 3.29
CA GLN A 359 1.65 -7.16 2.96
C GLN A 359 3.10 -7.25 3.45
N GLY A 360 3.70 -6.16 3.96
CA GLY A 360 5.11 -6.11 4.33
C GLY A 360 6.05 -6.25 3.13
N LEU A 361 5.66 -5.67 1.98
CA LEU A 361 6.49 -5.67 0.78
C LEU A 361 7.78 -4.85 1.01
N ALA A 362 8.85 -5.21 0.32
CA ALA A 362 10.16 -4.55 0.40
C ALA A 362 10.14 -3.10 -0.11
N GLY A 363 9.20 -2.80 -1.01
CA GLY A 363 9.15 -1.52 -1.69
C GLY A 363 8.01 -1.37 -2.68
N MET A 364 8.01 -0.21 -3.33
CA MET A 364 7.30 0.05 -4.56
C MET A 364 8.24 0.67 -5.59
N TYR A 365 7.91 0.53 -6.88
CA TYR A 365 8.57 1.26 -7.94
C TYR A 365 7.58 1.98 -8.85
N ALA A 366 7.92 3.17 -9.30
CA ALA A 366 7.10 3.99 -10.19
C ALA A 366 7.68 3.99 -11.61
N PHE A 367 6.88 3.52 -12.58
CA PHE A 367 7.27 3.44 -13.99
C PHE A 367 6.40 4.37 -14.86
N SER A 368 6.95 5.45 -15.41
CA SER A 368 8.26 6.06 -15.15
C SER A 368 8.10 7.55 -14.90
N LEU A 369 9.14 8.17 -14.30
CA LEU A 369 9.09 9.55 -13.82
C LEU A 369 8.70 10.56 -14.90
N ASP A 370 9.16 10.33 -16.13
CA ASP A 370 8.91 11.19 -17.28
C ASP A 370 7.45 11.19 -17.77
N LEU A 371 6.59 10.37 -17.16
CA LEU A 371 5.17 10.24 -17.47
C LEU A 371 4.27 10.88 -16.41
N ASP A 372 4.80 11.24 -15.24
CA ASP A 372 4.07 12.03 -14.24
C ASP A 372 3.88 13.48 -14.74
N ASP A 373 3.06 14.29 -14.06
CA ASP A 373 2.99 15.74 -14.31
C ASP A 373 4.19 16.46 -13.66
N TYR A 374 5.41 16.17 -14.13
CA TYR A 374 6.64 16.77 -13.60
C TYR A 374 6.79 18.26 -13.93
N ARG A 375 5.98 18.79 -14.85
CA ARG A 375 5.93 20.23 -15.18
C ARG A 375 4.88 21.00 -14.37
N GLY A 376 4.01 20.31 -13.62
CA GLY A 376 2.95 20.95 -12.82
C GLY A 376 1.91 21.68 -13.68
N LYS A 377 1.57 21.14 -14.85
CA LYS A 377 0.56 21.73 -15.75
C LYS A 377 -0.86 21.56 -15.23
N CYS A 378 -1.08 20.48 -14.50
CA CYS A 378 -2.35 20.10 -13.90
C CYS A 378 -2.44 20.47 -12.41
N GLY A 379 -1.31 20.80 -11.78
CA GLY A 379 -1.26 21.22 -10.37
C GLY A 379 0.16 21.33 -9.84
N ALA A 380 0.41 20.76 -8.66
CA ALA A 380 1.77 20.61 -8.15
C ALA A 380 2.56 19.59 -8.98
N PRO A 381 3.87 19.79 -9.20
CA PRO A 381 4.68 18.84 -9.96
C PRO A 381 4.82 17.50 -9.24
N TYR A 382 4.92 16.42 -10.02
CA TYR A 382 5.00 15.02 -9.56
C TYR A 382 3.84 14.60 -8.63
N PRO A 383 2.56 14.84 -9.00
CA PRO A 383 1.43 14.54 -8.13
C PRO A 383 1.33 13.04 -7.81
N LEU A 384 1.57 12.15 -8.78
CA LEU A 384 1.45 10.71 -8.58
C LEU A 384 2.61 10.17 -7.72
N LEU A 385 3.85 10.56 -8.02
CA LEU A 385 4.99 10.14 -7.21
C LEU A 385 4.92 10.71 -5.78
N SER A 386 4.43 11.94 -5.62
CA SER A 386 4.24 12.54 -4.30
C SER A 386 3.16 11.80 -3.50
N ALA A 387 2.07 11.39 -4.14
CA ALA A 387 1.05 10.55 -3.52
C ALA A 387 1.65 9.20 -3.08
N LEU A 388 2.43 8.54 -3.94
CA LEU A 388 3.14 7.30 -3.60
C LEU A 388 4.13 7.50 -2.45
N ARG A 389 4.98 8.53 -2.47
CA ARG A 389 5.94 8.80 -1.39
C ARG A 389 5.23 9.13 -0.08
N LYS A 390 4.10 9.86 -0.12
CA LYS A 390 3.31 10.16 1.08
C LYS A 390 2.66 8.88 1.63
N ALA A 391 1.99 8.11 0.78
CA ALA A 391 1.27 6.91 1.14
C ALA A 391 2.20 5.73 1.48
N TYR A 392 3.39 5.68 0.91
CA TYR A 392 4.41 4.64 1.12
C TYR A 392 5.59 5.14 1.96
N LYS A 393 5.38 6.17 2.81
CA LYS A 393 6.27 6.42 3.96
C LYS A 393 5.93 5.39 5.02
N PRO A 394 6.87 4.56 5.49
CA PRO A 394 6.66 3.75 6.67
C PRO A 394 6.56 4.67 7.88
N LYS A 395 5.36 5.20 8.13
CA LYS A 395 4.87 5.12 9.49
C LYS A 395 4.39 3.69 9.62
N LYS A 396 5.06 2.89 10.45
CA LYS A 396 4.49 1.62 10.93
C LYS A 396 3.05 1.96 11.30
N LEU A 397 2.07 1.24 10.75
CA LEU A 397 0.69 1.33 11.24
C LEU A 397 0.78 1.12 12.76
N CYS A 398 0.49 2.15 13.54
CA CYS A 398 0.62 2.16 14.99
C CYS A 398 2.05 1.85 15.53
N SER A 399 3.12 2.55 15.10
CA SER A 399 4.35 2.53 15.89
C SER A 399 4.44 3.56 17.00
N MET A 400 4.90 3.02 18.11
CA MET A 400 5.54 3.68 19.22
C MET A 400 6.90 4.21 18.73
N ASP A 401 6.94 5.40 18.14
CA ASP A 401 8.18 6.01 17.62
C ASP A 401 9.09 6.59 18.73
N ASP A 402 8.76 6.36 20.01
CA ASP A 402 9.64 6.66 21.13
C ASP A 402 10.31 5.38 21.67
N GLU A 403 11.17 4.75 20.86
CA GLU A 403 12.06 3.66 21.31
C GLU A 403 13.13 4.13 22.32
N GLN A 404 13.12 5.41 22.73
CA GLN A 404 13.86 5.87 23.91
C GLN A 404 13.07 5.79 25.23
N ASP A 405 11.74 5.60 25.20
CA ASP A 405 10.92 5.53 26.41
C ASP A 405 10.52 4.10 26.83
N PHE A 406 10.77 3.08 25.99
CA PHE A 406 10.49 1.68 26.36
C PHE A 406 11.52 1.03 27.29
N ALA A 407 12.60 1.72 27.63
CA ALA A 407 13.49 1.28 28.69
C ALA A 407 12.99 1.67 30.10
N LEU A 408 11.87 2.41 30.23
CA LEU A 408 11.44 2.92 31.55
C LEU A 408 9.95 2.81 31.91
N PHE A 409 9.06 2.31 31.05
CA PHE A 409 7.69 1.99 31.50
C PHE A 409 7.23 0.61 31.02
N LEU A 410 7.01 -0.28 31.99
CA LEU A 410 6.16 -1.46 31.83
C LEU A 410 4.78 -0.97 31.35
N ALA A 411 4.48 -1.02 30.06
CA ALA A 411 3.13 -0.76 29.57
C ALA A 411 2.21 -1.86 30.12
N GLU A 412 1.32 -1.52 31.06
CA GLU A 412 0.35 -2.46 31.60
C GLU A 412 -0.57 -2.95 30.48
N THR A 413 -0.58 -4.28 30.26
CA THR A 413 -1.53 -4.93 29.35
C THR A 413 -2.96 -4.65 29.81
N ARG A 414 -3.79 -4.10 28.93
CA ARG A 414 -5.20 -3.85 29.22
C ARG A 414 -6.03 -5.09 28.92
N PHE A 415 -6.73 -5.60 29.92
CA PHE A 415 -7.77 -6.61 29.78
C PHE A 415 -9.14 -5.92 29.89
N VAL A 416 -9.90 -5.86 28.79
CA VAL A 416 -11.17 -5.13 28.68
C VAL A 416 -12.34 -6.11 28.75
N CYS A 417 -13.26 -5.90 29.68
CA CYS A 417 -14.39 -6.79 29.95
C CYS A 417 -15.72 -6.11 29.61
N HIS A 418 -16.49 -6.64 28.66
CA HIS A 418 -17.81 -6.10 28.33
C HIS A 418 -18.90 -6.70 29.21
N TYR A 419 -19.57 -5.85 30.00
CA TYR A 419 -20.80 -6.19 30.69
C TYR A 419 -22.00 -5.87 29.80
N THR A 420 -22.86 -6.86 29.56
CA THR A 420 -24.07 -6.70 28.74
C THR A 420 -25.30 -6.63 29.63
N THR A 421 -26.06 -5.55 29.55
CA THR A 421 -27.16 -5.30 30.49
C THR A 421 -28.24 -6.38 30.45
N TRP A 422 -28.52 -6.95 29.27
CA TRP A 422 -29.51 -8.02 29.09
C TRP A 422 -29.06 -9.38 29.62
N SER A 423 -27.80 -9.54 30.06
CA SER A 423 -27.34 -10.81 30.64
C SER A 423 -27.99 -11.11 32.00
N ARG A 424 -28.55 -10.11 32.68
CA ARG A 424 -29.30 -10.28 33.93
C ARG A 424 -30.65 -10.99 33.72
N ASP A 425 -31.23 -10.87 32.54
CA ASP A 425 -32.57 -11.40 32.23
C ASP A 425 -32.53 -12.89 31.88
N ARG A 426 -31.34 -13.50 31.91
CA ARG A 426 -31.16 -14.94 31.70
C ARG A 426 -31.71 -15.72 32.90
N PRO A 427 -32.36 -16.88 32.69
CA PRO A 427 -32.96 -17.65 33.75
C PRO A 427 -31.92 -18.30 34.70
N ASP A 428 -32.35 -18.53 35.94
CA ASP A 428 -31.65 -19.30 36.98
C ASP A 428 -30.18 -18.86 37.20
N GLU A 429 -29.26 -19.82 37.31
CA GLU A 429 -27.81 -19.59 37.48
C GLU A 429 -27.15 -18.92 36.26
N GLY A 430 -27.87 -18.71 35.16
CA GLY A 430 -27.38 -18.03 33.96
C GLY A 430 -27.46 -16.51 34.00
N SER A 431 -28.19 -15.94 34.98
CA SER A 431 -28.28 -14.49 35.21
C SER A 431 -26.91 -13.94 35.58
N PHE A 432 -26.47 -12.89 34.88
CA PHE A 432 -25.20 -12.22 35.16
C PHE A 432 -25.45 -10.73 35.45
N GLN A 433 -25.19 -10.31 36.69
CA GLN A 433 -25.42 -8.97 37.18
C GLN A 433 -24.12 -8.21 37.38
N ILE A 434 -24.22 -6.91 37.66
CA ILE A 434 -23.07 -6.04 37.93
C ILE A 434 -22.18 -6.60 39.05
N ASN A 435 -22.78 -7.16 40.09
CA ASN A 435 -22.05 -7.72 41.23
C ASN A 435 -21.28 -9.01 40.89
N ASP A 436 -21.58 -9.65 39.75
CA ASP A 436 -20.91 -10.87 39.28
C ASP A 436 -19.66 -10.55 38.44
N ILE A 437 -19.41 -9.27 38.14
CA ILE A 437 -18.27 -8.84 37.34
C ILE A 437 -16.96 -9.14 38.10
N PRO A 438 -16.05 -9.97 37.55
CA PRO A 438 -14.80 -10.32 38.19
C PRO A 438 -13.78 -9.19 38.03
N GLY A 439 -14.01 -8.06 38.69
CA GLY A 439 -13.27 -6.82 38.48
C GLY A 439 -11.76 -6.93 38.65
N ASN A 440 -11.28 -7.85 39.49
CA ASN A 440 -9.85 -8.12 39.69
C ASN A 440 -9.14 -8.74 38.49
N LEU A 441 -9.87 -9.25 37.50
CA LEU A 441 -9.30 -9.80 36.26
C LEU A 441 -9.27 -8.77 35.13
N CYS A 442 -9.97 -7.65 35.30
CA CYS A 442 -10.16 -6.65 34.29
C CYS A 442 -9.33 -5.42 34.62
N SER A 443 -8.81 -4.75 33.60
CA SER A 443 -8.30 -3.39 33.72
C SER A 443 -9.41 -2.37 33.42
N HIS A 444 -10.30 -2.74 32.50
CA HIS A 444 -11.43 -1.92 32.05
C HIS A 444 -12.70 -2.76 32.08
N VAL A 445 -13.81 -2.16 32.46
CA VAL A 445 -15.14 -2.75 32.30
C VAL A 445 -16.00 -1.79 31.49
N VAL A 446 -16.68 -2.31 30.46
CA VAL A 446 -17.52 -1.53 29.56
C VAL A 446 -18.99 -1.88 29.76
N TYR A 447 -19.83 -0.87 29.98
CA TYR A 447 -21.28 -1.01 30.13
C TYR A 447 -21.96 -0.99 28.76
N ASN A 448 -22.51 -2.12 28.31
CA ASN A 448 -23.09 -2.31 26.99
C ASN A 448 -24.62 -2.48 27.09
N PHE A 449 -25.45 -1.77 26.32
CA PHE A 449 -25.14 -0.64 25.44
C PHE A 449 -26.01 0.55 25.81
N LEU A 450 -25.54 1.74 25.45
CA LEU A 450 -26.35 2.94 25.28
C LEU A 450 -26.60 3.18 23.78
N GLY A 451 -27.61 3.98 23.47
CA GLY A 451 -27.98 4.35 22.12
C GLY A 451 -27.71 5.82 21.78
N VAL A 452 -28.06 6.17 20.54
CA VAL A 452 -28.21 7.55 20.08
C VAL A 452 -29.69 7.79 19.84
N ASN A 453 -30.24 8.86 20.43
CA ASN A 453 -31.64 9.22 20.23
C ASN A 453 -31.84 9.80 18.82
N GLU A 454 -32.89 9.35 18.13
CA GLU A 454 -33.12 9.68 16.71
C GLU A 454 -33.45 11.15 16.45
N THR A 455 -33.99 11.85 17.45
CA THR A 455 -34.46 13.24 17.28
C THR A 455 -33.53 14.24 17.93
N SER A 456 -33.08 13.96 19.16
CA SER A 456 -32.21 14.88 19.90
C SER A 456 -30.73 14.69 19.57
N TYR A 457 -30.36 13.55 18.97
CA TYR A 457 -28.98 13.12 18.70
C TYR A 457 -28.11 13.00 19.96
N GLN A 458 -28.72 12.95 21.13
CA GLN A 458 -28.03 12.76 22.42
C GLN A 458 -27.93 11.28 22.78
N LEU A 459 -27.13 10.96 23.79
CA LEU A 459 -27.12 9.65 24.43
C LEU A 459 -28.53 9.22 24.85
N GLU A 460 -28.87 7.97 24.56
CA GLU A 460 -30.14 7.34 24.89
C GLU A 460 -29.91 6.14 25.79
N LEU A 461 -30.62 6.08 26.91
CA LEU A 461 -30.68 4.87 27.74
C LEU A 461 -31.61 3.87 27.08
N LEU A 462 -31.12 2.66 26.87
CA LEU A 462 -31.89 1.61 26.22
C LEU A 462 -32.79 0.87 27.20
N GLN A 463 -32.49 0.95 28.49
CA GLN A 463 -33.17 0.22 29.56
C GLN A 463 -33.33 1.12 30.80
N PRO A 464 -34.08 2.24 30.69
CA PRO A 464 -34.15 3.25 31.74
C PRO A 464 -34.66 2.71 33.07
N GLU A 465 -35.55 1.71 33.08
CA GLU A 465 -36.03 1.08 34.31
C GLU A 465 -34.87 0.46 35.10
N TYR A 466 -33.95 -0.22 34.41
CA TYR A 466 -32.78 -0.80 35.07
C TYR A 466 -31.70 0.24 35.36
N ASP A 467 -31.41 1.08 34.38
CA ASP A 467 -30.30 2.03 34.42
C ASP A 467 -30.53 3.11 35.50
N ILE A 468 -31.80 3.55 35.66
CA ILE A 468 -32.21 4.63 36.58
C ILE A 468 -32.98 4.10 37.78
N ASP A 469 -34.12 3.44 37.59
CA ASP A 469 -35.02 3.11 38.71
C ASP A 469 -34.39 2.06 39.64
N GLU A 470 -33.71 1.07 39.05
CA GLU A 470 -32.92 0.09 39.79
C GLU A 470 -31.49 0.56 40.07
N ARG A 471 -31.13 1.78 39.68
CA ARG A 471 -29.81 2.38 39.94
C ARG A 471 -28.65 1.60 39.30
N GLY A 472 -28.87 0.96 38.16
CA GLY A 472 -27.88 0.13 37.45
C GLY A 472 -26.56 0.87 37.20
N LEU A 473 -26.62 2.10 36.67
CA LEU A 473 -25.42 2.89 36.38
C LEU A 473 -24.63 3.30 37.62
N GLU A 474 -25.33 3.54 38.73
CA GLU A 474 -24.70 3.91 40.00
C GLU A 474 -24.04 2.69 40.66
N ARG A 475 -24.67 1.51 40.57
CA ARG A 475 -24.05 0.24 40.96
C ARG A 475 -22.82 -0.08 40.11
N PHE A 476 -22.90 0.20 38.81
CA PHE A 476 -21.75 0.02 37.90
C PHE A 476 -20.59 0.93 38.31
N ALA A 477 -20.85 2.20 38.56
CA ALA A 477 -19.83 3.14 39.05
C ALA A 477 -19.24 2.72 40.41
N ALA A 478 -20.06 2.14 41.29
CA ALA A 478 -19.64 1.63 42.60
C ALA A 478 -18.72 0.40 42.53
N LEU A 479 -18.51 -0.23 41.36
CA LEU A 479 -17.48 -1.27 41.20
C LEU A 479 -16.09 -0.77 41.61
N LYS A 480 -15.83 0.54 41.47
CA LYS A 480 -14.57 1.17 41.90
C LYS A 480 -14.37 1.14 43.41
N ASP A 481 -15.43 1.03 44.21
CA ASP A 481 -15.31 0.90 45.66
C ASP A 481 -14.67 -0.44 46.04
N GLN A 482 -14.92 -1.48 45.24
CA GLN A 482 -14.34 -2.81 45.40
C GLN A 482 -13.04 -2.98 44.60
N TYR A 483 -12.96 -2.37 43.42
CA TYR A 483 -11.84 -2.49 42.49
C TYR A 483 -11.36 -1.09 42.04
N PRO A 484 -10.58 -0.38 42.87
CA PRO A 484 -10.19 1.00 42.59
C PRO A 484 -9.32 1.20 41.34
N HIS A 485 -8.76 0.12 40.80
CA HIS A 485 -7.94 0.13 39.59
C HIS A 485 -8.77 0.14 38.29
N LEU A 486 -10.06 -0.19 38.36
CA LEU A 486 -10.89 -0.31 37.17
C LEU A 486 -11.14 1.04 36.51
N LYS A 487 -10.96 1.06 35.19
CA LYS A 487 -11.53 2.05 34.28
C LYS A 487 -12.92 1.59 33.83
N LEU A 488 -13.93 2.42 34.03
CA LEU A 488 -15.33 2.11 33.74
C LEU A 488 -15.82 2.95 32.56
N LEU A 489 -16.14 2.30 31.44
CA LEU A 489 -16.56 2.95 30.20
C LEU A 489 -18.03 2.64 29.88
N ILE A 490 -18.67 3.48 29.07
CA ILE A 490 -19.93 3.15 28.39
C ILE A 490 -19.68 2.82 26.92
N ALA A 491 -20.32 1.77 26.41
CA ALA A 491 -20.37 1.50 24.98
C ALA A 491 -21.65 2.08 24.37
N VAL A 492 -21.49 2.87 23.30
CA VAL A 492 -22.63 3.46 22.57
C VAL A 492 -22.74 2.78 21.21
N GLY A 493 -23.91 2.22 20.91
CA GLY A 493 -24.21 1.58 19.63
C GLY A 493 -24.41 0.08 19.73
N GLY A 494 -23.59 -0.68 19.00
CA GLY A 494 -23.73 -2.13 18.86
C GLY A 494 -24.66 -2.55 17.71
N TRP A 495 -24.84 -3.86 17.56
CA TRP A 495 -25.54 -4.44 16.40
C TRP A 495 -27.01 -4.01 16.27
N ALA A 496 -27.72 -3.84 17.39
CA ALA A 496 -29.16 -3.57 17.38
C ALA A 496 -29.51 -2.08 17.24
N HIS A 497 -28.57 -1.17 17.53
CA HIS A 497 -28.84 0.29 17.58
C HIS A 497 -28.44 1.08 16.34
N GLY A 498 -28.29 0.38 15.20
CA GLY A 498 -28.50 0.89 13.84
C GLY A 498 -27.43 1.86 13.31
N GLY A 499 -26.83 1.54 12.16
CA GLY A 499 -25.90 2.43 11.45
C GLY A 499 -26.52 3.78 11.08
N ALA A 500 -27.81 3.79 10.73
CA ALA A 500 -28.56 4.99 10.36
C ALA A 500 -28.56 6.09 11.42
N ARG A 501 -28.68 5.71 12.71
CA ARG A 501 -28.72 6.67 13.81
C ARG A 501 -27.36 7.35 13.99
N PHE A 502 -26.29 6.57 13.89
CA PHE A 502 -24.94 7.12 13.90
C PHE A 502 -24.68 7.99 12.69
N SER A 503 -25.05 7.54 11.49
CA SER A 503 -24.89 8.30 10.25
C SER A 503 -25.56 9.68 10.37
N GLU A 504 -26.83 9.72 10.78
CA GLU A 504 -27.55 10.99 10.92
C GLU A 504 -27.02 11.89 12.06
N MET A 505 -26.56 11.30 13.16
CA MET A 505 -25.92 12.07 14.24
C MET A 505 -24.55 12.64 13.82
N ALA A 506 -23.73 11.84 13.14
CA ALA A 506 -22.38 12.21 12.73
C ALA A 506 -22.37 13.24 11.59
N LYS A 507 -23.41 13.24 10.75
CA LYS A 507 -23.55 14.06 9.54
C LYS A 507 -23.25 15.54 9.72
N PHE A 508 -23.80 16.16 10.78
CA PHE A 508 -23.66 17.60 11.01
C PHE A 508 -22.93 17.87 12.31
N ARG A 509 -21.99 18.82 12.27
CA ARG A 509 -21.21 19.24 13.45
C ARG A 509 -22.08 19.66 14.63
N THR A 510 -23.22 20.30 14.39
CA THR A 510 -24.16 20.70 15.45
C THR A 510 -24.75 19.49 16.18
N ARG A 511 -25.04 18.40 15.46
CA ARG A 511 -25.54 17.14 16.03
C ARG A 511 -24.44 16.38 16.76
N ARG A 512 -23.23 16.32 16.20
CA ARG A 512 -22.05 15.79 16.90
C ARG A 512 -21.79 16.53 18.21
N ASN A 513 -21.88 17.86 18.21
CA ASN A 513 -21.74 18.66 19.43
C ASN A 513 -22.84 18.35 20.47
N GLN A 514 -24.09 18.10 20.04
CA GLN A 514 -25.17 17.68 20.94
C GLN A 514 -24.87 16.31 21.56
N PHE A 515 -24.44 15.36 20.74
CA PHE A 515 -24.01 14.04 21.18
C PHE A 515 -22.85 14.14 22.18
N ILE A 516 -21.74 14.77 21.79
CA ILE A 516 -20.55 14.96 22.63
C ILE A 516 -20.93 15.66 23.94
N GLY A 517 -21.73 16.73 23.91
CA GLY A 517 -22.18 17.42 25.12
C GLY A 517 -22.98 16.51 26.06
N SER A 518 -23.83 15.63 25.51
CA SER A 518 -24.57 14.64 26.30
C SER A 518 -23.65 13.56 26.89
N VAL A 519 -22.63 13.11 26.15
CA VAL A 519 -21.59 12.19 26.63
C VAL A 519 -20.84 12.80 27.81
N MET A 520 -20.35 14.02 27.68
CA MET A 520 -19.62 14.70 28.77
C MET A 520 -20.48 14.78 30.03
N LYS A 521 -21.74 15.24 29.90
CA LYS A 521 -22.68 15.30 31.03
C LYS A 521 -22.87 13.94 31.68
N PHE A 522 -22.98 12.88 30.89
CA PHE A 522 -23.16 11.51 31.38
C PHE A 522 -21.94 11.01 32.16
N LEU A 523 -20.73 11.18 31.61
CA LEU A 523 -19.49 10.79 32.27
C LEU A 523 -19.29 11.53 33.60
N HIS A 524 -19.64 12.82 33.66
CA HIS A 524 -19.63 13.59 34.90
C HIS A 524 -20.65 13.06 35.92
N GLN A 525 -21.89 12.81 35.48
CA GLN A 525 -22.98 12.40 36.35
C GLN A 525 -22.68 11.07 37.06
N TYR A 526 -22.16 10.09 36.32
CA TYR A 526 -21.91 8.74 36.85
C TYR A 526 -20.45 8.45 37.20
N ARG A 527 -19.56 9.46 37.11
CA ARG A 527 -18.12 9.34 37.46
C ARG A 527 -17.39 8.22 36.71
N LEU A 528 -17.72 8.08 35.43
CA LEU A 528 -17.11 7.10 34.53
C LEU A 528 -15.79 7.62 33.95
N ASP A 529 -15.04 6.74 33.31
CA ASP A 529 -13.69 7.00 32.79
C ASP A 529 -13.62 7.08 31.27
N GLY A 530 -14.73 6.95 30.54
CA GLY A 530 -14.66 7.08 29.10
C GLY A 530 -15.83 6.48 28.36
N ILE A 531 -15.65 6.44 27.05
CA ILE A 531 -16.66 6.04 26.09
C ILE A 531 -16.03 5.15 25.02
N GLU A 532 -16.76 4.12 24.64
CA GLU A 532 -16.49 3.29 23.48
C GLU A 532 -17.56 3.52 22.41
N LEU A 533 -17.13 3.90 21.20
CA LEU A 533 -18.02 4.06 20.04
C LEU A 533 -18.07 2.77 19.23
N VAL A 534 -19.24 2.14 19.20
CA VAL A 534 -19.48 0.87 18.52
C VAL A 534 -20.43 1.08 17.33
N TRP A 535 -19.94 1.77 16.29
CA TRP A 535 -20.68 1.97 15.05
C TRP A 535 -20.45 0.81 14.08
N LEU A 536 -21.47 -0.03 13.89
CA LEU A 536 -21.43 -1.16 12.95
C LEU A 536 -22.37 -0.90 11.77
N TYR A 537 -21.93 -0.40 10.61
CA TYR A 537 -20.61 0.14 10.28
C TYR A 537 -20.79 1.46 9.51
N PRO A 538 -19.90 2.45 9.66
CA PRO A 538 -19.89 3.65 8.83
C PRO A 538 -19.82 3.24 7.34
N GLY A 539 -20.62 3.89 6.49
CA GLY A 539 -20.62 3.64 5.05
C GLY A 539 -21.34 2.37 4.61
N ASN A 540 -21.99 1.66 5.53
CA ASN A 540 -22.79 0.49 5.21
C ASN A 540 -24.24 0.88 4.90
N PHE A 541 -24.58 0.95 3.60
CA PHE A 541 -25.91 1.32 3.12
C PHE A 541 -27.03 0.39 3.60
N ASP A 542 -26.79 -0.92 3.72
CA ASP A 542 -27.79 -1.89 4.20
C ASP A 542 -28.21 -1.62 5.65
N ARG A 543 -27.38 -0.88 6.39
CA ARG A 543 -27.61 -0.49 7.78
C ARG A 543 -27.92 1.00 7.92
N GLY A 544 -28.22 1.66 6.81
CA GLY A 544 -28.59 3.07 6.70
C GLY A 544 -27.42 4.05 6.79
N GLY A 545 -26.20 3.58 6.53
CA GLY A 545 -25.03 4.44 6.39
C GLY A 545 -24.94 5.10 5.00
N ALA A 546 -24.05 6.08 4.89
CA ALA A 546 -23.75 6.84 3.68
C ALA A 546 -22.23 6.94 3.46
N VAL A 547 -21.76 7.23 2.24
CA VAL A 547 -20.32 7.25 1.93
C VAL A 547 -19.56 8.25 2.79
N GLU A 548 -20.20 9.38 3.10
CA GLU A 548 -19.66 10.46 3.93
C GLU A 548 -19.46 10.04 5.40
N ASP A 549 -20.00 8.89 5.81
CA ASP A 549 -19.80 8.33 7.14
C ASP A 549 -18.31 8.10 7.44
N LYS A 550 -17.49 7.79 6.42
CA LYS A 550 -16.05 7.63 6.59
C LYS A 550 -15.40 8.88 7.18
N ASP A 551 -15.68 10.04 6.59
CA ASP A 551 -15.19 11.34 7.05
C ASP A 551 -15.84 11.76 8.36
N THR A 552 -17.17 11.62 8.44
CA THR A 552 -17.93 12.11 9.60
C THR A 552 -17.69 11.28 10.86
N PHE A 553 -17.33 9.99 10.73
CA PHE A 553 -16.86 9.19 11.84
C PHE A 553 -15.51 9.69 12.36
N LEU A 554 -14.55 9.98 11.49
CA LEU A 554 -13.29 10.60 11.89
C LEU A 554 -13.52 11.94 12.60
N TYR A 555 -14.41 12.79 12.07
CA TYR A 555 -14.73 14.07 12.70
C TYR A 555 -15.33 13.89 14.09
N LEU A 556 -16.26 12.95 14.25
CA LEU A 556 -16.86 12.63 15.55
C LEU A 556 -15.80 12.22 16.56
N VAL A 557 -14.94 11.26 16.21
CA VAL A 557 -13.89 10.76 17.11
C VAL A 557 -12.90 11.87 17.44
N SER A 558 -12.43 12.62 16.44
CA SER A 558 -11.47 13.72 16.63
C SER A 558 -12.02 14.84 17.51
N GLU A 559 -13.29 15.23 17.32
CA GLU A 559 -13.95 16.26 18.12
C GLU A 559 -14.19 15.79 19.55
N LEU A 560 -14.64 14.55 19.74
CA LEU A 560 -14.85 13.95 21.06
C LEU A 560 -13.54 13.86 21.85
N SER A 561 -12.49 13.30 21.25
CA SER A 561 -11.17 13.17 21.88
C SER A 561 -10.55 14.54 22.18
N LYS A 562 -10.81 15.55 21.37
CA LYS A 562 -10.38 16.92 21.67
C LYS A 562 -11.07 17.45 22.93
N VAL A 563 -12.40 17.35 22.98
CA VAL A 563 -13.20 17.85 24.13
C VAL A 563 -12.82 17.11 25.42
N ILE A 564 -12.61 15.80 25.36
CA ILE A 564 -12.16 15.01 26.50
C ILE A 564 -10.76 15.42 26.98
N ARG A 565 -9.81 15.65 26.05
CA ARG A 565 -8.46 16.13 26.41
C ARG A 565 -8.47 17.52 27.04
N ASP A 566 -9.31 18.43 26.53
CA ASP A 566 -9.43 19.80 27.04
C ASP A 566 -9.95 19.84 28.49
N GLU A 567 -10.76 18.86 28.93
CA GLU A 567 -11.22 18.72 30.32
C GLU A 567 -10.11 18.32 31.31
N SER A 568 -8.89 18.01 30.84
CA SER A 568 -7.74 17.60 31.67
C SER A 568 -8.02 16.41 32.59
N LYS A 569 -8.99 15.55 32.21
CA LYS A 569 -9.31 14.29 32.88
C LYS A 569 -8.70 13.13 32.12
N GLN A 570 -8.33 12.07 32.83
CA GLN A 570 -7.91 10.80 32.23
C GLN A 570 -9.12 10.00 31.74
N TRP A 571 -9.97 10.64 30.93
CA TRP A 571 -11.06 9.98 30.24
C TRP A 571 -10.60 9.45 28.89
N GLU A 572 -11.13 8.29 28.51
CA GLU A 572 -10.67 7.56 27.33
C GLU A 572 -11.75 7.54 26.24
N VAL A 573 -11.31 7.68 24.99
CA VAL A 573 -12.12 7.50 23.79
C VAL A 573 -11.65 6.24 23.08
N VAL A 574 -12.51 5.23 23.08
CA VAL A 574 -12.27 3.94 22.43
C VAL A 574 -13.21 3.81 21.24
N ILE A 575 -12.75 3.16 20.18
CA ILE A 575 -13.58 2.83 19.02
C ILE A 575 -13.51 1.33 18.77
N GLN A 576 -14.62 0.71 18.35
CA GLN A 576 -14.60 -0.68 17.90
C GLN A 576 -14.66 -0.74 16.37
N VAL A 577 -13.68 -1.41 15.76
CA VAL A 577 -13.58 -1.52 14.29
C VAL A 577 -13.69 -2.97 13.82
N PRO A 578 -14.21 -3.24 12.60
CA PRO A 578 -14.25 -4.59 12.05
C PRO A 578 -12.86 -5.08 11.65
N VAL A 579 -12.65 -6.40 11.72
CA VAL A 579 -11.53 -7.07 11.04
C VAL A 579 -11.76 -7.22 9.53
N ASP A 580 -12.99 -6.99 9.06
CA ASP A 580 -13.35 -7.10 7.64
C ASP A 580 -12.77 -5.94 6.83
N ILE A 581 -11.91 -6.28 5.87
CA ILE A 581 -11.13 -5.33 5.07
C ILE A 581 -12.04 -4.43 4.22
N SER A 582 -13.15 -4.95 3.70
CA SER A 582 -14.05 -4.17 2.85
C SER A 582 -14.75 -3.08 3.67
N ARG A 583 -15.18 -3.41 4.89
CA ARG A 583 -15.77 -2.45 5.81
C ARG A 583 -14.76 -1.43 6.31
N MET A 584 -13.52 -1.86 6.58
CA MET A 584 -12.44 -0.94 6.98
C MET A 584 -12.14 0.10 5.90
N ALA A 585 -12.04 -0.32 4.62
CA ALA A 585 -11.78 0.60 3.52
C ALA A 585 -12.91 1.61 3.29
N VAL A 586 -14.15 1.17 3.44
CA VAL A 586 -15.35 2.00 3.18
C VAL A 586 -15.65 2.94 4.34
N GLY A 587 -15.49 2.50 5.59
CA GLY A 587 -16.01 3.23 6.74
C GLY A 587 -14.98 3.93 7.63
N TYR A 588 -13.68 3.66 7.47
CA TYR A 588 -12.69 4.03 8.49
C TYR A 588 -11.43 4.69 7.91
N HIS A 589 -11.12 5.89 8.39
CA HIS A 589 -9.83 6.56 8.20
C HIS A 589 -8.81 6.01 9.20
N GLN A 590 -8.22 4.87 8.88
CA GLN A 590 -7.50 4.03 9.85
C GLN A 590 -6.37 4.79 10.57
N GLU A 591 -5.51 5.50 9.84
CA GLU A 591 -4.36 6.20 10.43
C GLU A 591 -4.83 7.36 11.33
N GLU A 592 -5.79 8.14 10.86
CA GLU A 592 -6.30 9.31 11.57
C GLU A 592 -7.16 8.92 12.77
N LEU A 593 -7.94 7.85 12.67
CA LEU A 593 -8.69 7.29 13.80
C LEU A 593 -7.76 6.73 14.88
N CYS A 594 -6.68 6.05 14.50
CA CYS A 594 -5.65 5.60 15.44
C CYS A 594 -4.95 6.77 16.15
N ALA A 595 -4.82 7.93 15.51
CA ALA A 595 -4.27 9.14 16.14
C ALA A 595 -5.30 9.88 17.02
N ALA A 596 -6.59 9.72 16.72
CA ALA A 596 -7.66 10.43 17.40
C ALA A 596 -8.16 9.67 18.64
N ALA A 597 -8.37 8.36 18.55
CA ALA A 597 -8.81 7.50 19.66
C ALA A 597 -7.63 7.13 20.57
N ASP A 598 -7.91 6.83 21.84
CA ASP A 598 -6.91 6.31 22.77
C ASP A 598 -6.62 4.82 22.48
N TYR A 599 -7.67 4.04 22.15
CA TYR A 599 -7.56 2.63 21.75
C TYR A 599 -8.59 2.25 20.66
N VAL A 600 -8.31 1.16 19.95
CA VAL A 600 -9.08 0.58 18.84
C VAL A 600 -9.39 -0.89 19.09
#